data_AF-A0A4P6THY9-F1
#
_entry.id   AF-A0A4P6THY9-F1
#
_cell.length_a   1.000
_cell.length_b   1.000
_cell.length_c   1.000
_cell.angle_alpha   90.00
_cell.angle_beta   90.00
_cell.angle_gamma   90.00
#
_symmetry.space_group_name_H-M   'P 1'
#
loop_
_entity.id
_entity.type
_entity.pdbx_description
1 polymer ?
#
loop_
_entity_poly.entity_id
_entity_poly.type
_entity_poly.pdbx_seq_one_letter_code
_entity_poly.pdbx_strand_id
1 'polypeptide(L)'
;MLSRHHLKQRGVVLLAALLWLMMLTVVTLGVGRLLRDEQRIGSNLDDAQLAFRLAETALQAGEAALPGLPQLARLGTMPAVELNGPTSPFTLTCRQPRNPPPWQQGLCLSAALAGQAYPAPWQQRDTAGLELLHPCGAARRVALQPQSSGHYCPGVAPGPWYWADPHYLIELLDPRYPAPDGSGLLFRVTARGWGKQAGSVVTLQSHVLLEPAGGQERPWRRLSWRLLP
;
A
#
# COMPACT_ATOMS: atom_id res chain seq x y z
N MET A 1 -77.36 38.97 34.53
CA MET A 1 -76.85 37.58 34.62
C MET A 1 -76.18 37.23 33.31
N LEU A 2 -74.87 37.00 33.30
CA LEU A 2 -74.20 36.05 32.39
C LEU A 2 -72.75 35.86 32.88
N SER A 3 -72.42 34.59 33.05
CA SER A 3 -71.33 34.01 33.84
C SER A 3 -69.94 34.29 33.24
N ARG A 4 -69.01 34.81 34.05
CA ARG A 4 -67.57 34.81 33.73
C ARG A 4 -66.98 33.45 34.11
N HIS A 5 -66.84 32.57 33.12
CA HIS A 5 -66.05 31.35 33.28
C HIS A 5 -64.55 31.69 33.32
N HIS A 6 -64.00 31.84 34.54
CA HIS A 6 -62.55 31.82 34.74
C HIS A 6 -62.07 30.37 34.60
N LEU A 7 -61.67 30.00 33.38
CA LEU A 7 -60.99 28.75 33.11
C LEU A 7 -59.65 28.72 33.86
N LYS A 8 -59.51 27.77 34.79
CA LYS A 8 -58.26 27.39 35.45
C LYS A 8 -57.23 26.89 34.42
N GLN A 9 -56.51 27.79 33.76
CA GLN A 9 -55.39 27.48 32.88
C GLN A 9 -54.07 27.96 33.51
N ARG A 10 -53.51 27.18 34.43
CA ARG A 10 -52.12 27.37 34.90
C ARG A 10 -51.29 26.08 35.01
N GLY A 11 -51.89 24.89 34.87
CA GLY A 11 -51.16 23.61 34.91
C GLY A 11 -50.73 23.06 33.55
N VAL A 12 -51.47 23.35 32.48
CA VAL A 12 -51.27 22.72 31.16
C VAL A 12 -50.05 23.31 30.40
N VAL A 13 -49.71 24.57 30.66
CA VAL A 13 -48.60 25.27 29.98
C VAL A 13 -47.25 24.62 30.31
N LEU A 14 -47.04 24.20 31.56
CA LEU A 14 -45.80 23.54 31.98
C LEU A 14 -45.64 22.17 31.29
N LEU A 15 -46.73 21.39 31.21
CA LEU A 15 -46.72 20.08 30.55
C LEU A 15 -46.45 20.22 29.04
N ALA A 16 -47.09 21.19 28.38
CA ALA A 16 -46.84 21.47 26.97
C ALA A 16 -45.39 21.93 26.72
N ALA A 17 -44.84 22.79 27.59
CA ALA A 17 -43.46 23.24 27.49
C ALA A 17 -42.46 22.09 27.72
N LEU A 18 -42.71 21.21 28.70
CA LEU A 18 -41.90 20.01 28.95
C LEU A 18 -41.91 19.05 27.76
N LEU A 19 -43.08 18.81 27.15
CA LEU A 19 -43.20 17.97 25.95
C LEU A 19 -42.40 18.58 24.77
N TRP A 20 -42.50 19.89 24.56
CA TRP A 20 -41.72 20.59 23.54
C TRP A 20 -40.22 20.52 23.81
N LEU A 21 -39.78 20.76 25.05
CA LEU A 21 -38.37 20.65 25.44
C LEU A 21 -37.85 19.23 25.28
N MET A 22 -38.64 18.23 25.67
CA MET A 22 -38.30 16.82 25.48
C MET A 22 -38.14 16.48 23.99
N MET A 23 -39.09 16.90 23.15
CA MET A 23 -39.04 16.69 21.71
C MET A 23 -37.82 17.38 21.08
N LEU A 24 -37.53 18.63 21.46
CA LEU A 24 -36.33 19.35 21.00
C LEU A 24 -35.04 18.64 21.42
N THR A 25 -34.99 18.07 22.64
CA THR A 25 -33.83 17.33 23.13
C THR A 25 -33.60 16.05 22.33
N VAL A 26 -34.66 15.31 22.01
CA VAL A 26 -34.54 14.09 21.20
C VAL A 26 -34.04 14.42 19.79
N VAL A 27 -34.53 15.50 19.18
CA VAL A 27 -34.09 15.95 17.86
C VAL A 27 -32.61 16.36 17.87
N THR A 28 -32.16 17.14 18.86
CA THR A 28 -30.76 17.59 18.94
C THR A 28 -29.80 16.42 19.18
N LEU A 29 -30.18 15.46 20.03
CA LEU A 29 -29.40 14.23 20.23
C LEU A 29 -29.33 13.38 18.95
N GLY A 30 -30.42 13.32 18.18
CA GLY A 30 -30.47 12.63 16.88
C GLY A 30 -29.50 13.23 15.87
N VAL A 31 -29.54 14.55 15.67
CA VAL A 31 -28.61 15.27 14.79
C VAL A 31 -27.15 15.09 15.24
N GLY A 32 -26.88 15.14 16.54
CA GLY A 32 -25.53 14.95 17.08
C GLY A 32 -24.95 13.56 16.82
N ARG A 33 -25.79 12.52 16.78
CA ARG A 33 -25.34 11.15 16.44
C ARG A 33 -25.02 11.03 14.94
N LEU A 34 -25.88 11.55 14.07
CA LEU A 34 -25.67 11.54 12.62
C LEU A 34 -24.36 12.23 12.23
N LEU A 35 -24.08 13.42 12.79
CA LEU A 35 -22.84 14.15 12.52
C LEU A 35 -21.59 13.38 12.95
N ARG A 36 -21.64 12.65 14.07
CA ARG A 36 -20.51 11.82 14.54
C ARG A 36 -20.24 10.65 13.61
N ASP A 37 -21.30 10.01 13.10
CA ASP A 37 -21.17 8.91 12.15
C ASP A 37 -20.56 9.39 10.82
N GLU A 38 -21.01 10.54 10.30
CA GLU A 38 -20.44 11.17 9.11
C GLU A 38 -18.96 11.52 9.29
N GLN A 39 -18.58 12.11 10.43
CA GLN A 39 -17.19 12.44 10.73
C GLN A 39 -16.29 11.21 10.75
N ARG A 40 -16.76 10.10 11.34
CA ARG A 40 -15.99 8.84 11.38
C ARG A 40 -15.85 8.23 9.99
N ILE A 41 -16.92 8.19 9.20
CA ILE A 41 -16.90 7.69 7.83
C ILE A 41 -15.95 8.55 6.98
N GLY A 42 -16.02 9.88 7.10
CA GLY A 42 -15.13 10.80 6.41
C GLY A 42 -13.67 10.56 6.77
N SER A 43 -13.35 10.48 8.07
CA SER A 43 -11.99 10.20 8.52
C SER A 43 -11.45 8.85 8.04
N ASN A 44 -12.28 7.80 8.02
CA ASN A 44 -11.87 6.49 7.54
C ASN A 44 -11.64 6.49 6.02
N LEU A 45 -12.50 7.19 5.27
CA LEU A 45 -12.35 7.36 3.83
C LEU A 45 -11.08 8.13 3.48
N ASP A 46 -10.83 9.25 4.17
CA ASP A 46 -9.62 10.06 3.97
C ASP A 46 -8.35 9.24 4.23
N ASP A 47 -8.38 8.39 5.25
CA ASP A 47 -7.25 7.54 5.60
C ASP A 47 -6.99 6.43 4.55
N ALA A 48 -8.07 5.83 4.03
CA ALA A 48 -7.98 4.87 2.94
C ALA A 48 -7.47 5.51 1.63
N GLN A 49 -7.92 6.73 1.31
CA GLN A 49 -7.43 7.50 0.16
C GLN A 49 -5.97 7.90 0.31
N LEU A 50 -5.52 8.22 1.52
CA LEU A 50 -4.11 8.45 1.81
C LEU A 50 -3.27 7.19 1.57
N ALA A 51 -3.70 6.05 2.12
CA ALA A 51 -3.03 4.76 1.92
C ALA A 51 -2.92 4.40 0.43
N PHE A 52 -3.98 4.64 -0.34
CA PHE A 52 -3.99 4.40 -1.79
C PHE A 52 -2.98 5.30 -2.52
N ARG A 53 -2.95 6.61 -2.24
CA ARG A 53 -1.99 7.55 -2.85
C ARG A 53 -0.55 7.17 -2.55
N LEU A 54 -0.28 6.72 -1.32
CA LEU A 54 1.06 6.26 -0.92
C LEU A 54 1.43 4.95 -1.62
N ALA A 55 0.50 4.01 -1.75
CA ALA A 55 0.71 2.77 -2.51
C ALA A 55 0.98 3.06 -4.00
N GLU A 56 0.25 4.01 -4.60
CA GLU A 56 0.47 4.43 -5.98
C GLU A 56 1.83 5.10 -6.16
N THR A 57 2.22 5.99 -5.24
CA THR A 57 3.56 6.59 -5.23
C THR A 57 4.65 5.53 -5.21
N ALA A 58 4.52 4.50 -4.36
CA ALA A 58 5.49 3.41 -4.33
C ALA A 58 5.45 2.50 -5.56
N LEU A 59 4.28 2.28 -6.14
CA LEU A 59 4.14 1.53 -7.38
C LEU A 59 4.91 2.24 -8.51
N GLN A 60 4.66 3.53 -8.71
CA GLN A 60 5.34 4.35 -9.72
C GLN A 60 6.85 4.43 -9.46
N ALA A 61 7.28 4.54 -8.20
CA ALA A 61 8.69 4.53 -7.83
C ALA A 61 9.38 3.19 -8.18
N GLY A 62 8.70 2.06 -7.95
CA GLY A 62 9.22 0.74 -8.32
C GLY A 62 9.33 0.55 -9.83
N GLU A 63 8.34 1.02 -10.60
CA GLU A 63 8.36 1.00 -12.06
C GLU A 63 9.50 1.86 -12.64
N ALA A 64 9.64 3.09 -12.14
CA ALA A 64 10.69 4.01 -12.55
C ALA A 64 12.11 3.51 -12.21
N ALA A 65 12.24 2.60 -11.24
CA ALA A 65 13.52 2.05 -10.83
C ALA A 65 14.02 0.89 -11.72
N LEU A 66 13.17 0.33 -12.60
CA LEU A 66 13.51 -0.81 -13.46
C LEU A 66 14.76 -0.59 -14.34
N PRO A 67 14.97 0.58 -14.98
CA PRO A 67 16.18 0.80 -15.78
C PRO A 67 17.48 0.79 -14.96
N GLY A 68 17.40 1.03 -13.65
CA GLY A 68 18.54 1.07 -12.73
C GLY A 68 18.86 -0.26 -12.05
N LEU A 69 18.22 -1.36 -12.47
CA LEU A 69 18.40 -2.67 -11.84
C LEU A 69 19.83 -3.22 -11.99
N PRO A 70 20.35 -3.92 -10.98
CA PRO A 70 21.68 -4.52 -11.05
C PRO A 70 21.72 -5.64 -12.08
N GLN A 71 22.80 -5.69 -12.87
CA GLN A 71 23.05 -6.70 -13.90
C GLN A 71 21.97 -6.78 -15.00
N LEU A 72 21.19 -5.71 -15.20
CA LEU A 72 20.05 -5.65 -16.13
C LEU A 72 20.38 -6.11 -17.57
N ALA A 73 21.57 -5.77 -18.05
CA ALA A 73 22.04 -6.18 -19.38
C ALA A 73 22.20 -7.70 -19.53
N ARG A 74 22.53 -8.40 -18.43
CA ARG A 74 22.78 -9.84 -18.41
C ARG A 74 21.54 -10.68 -18.11
N LEU A 75 20.51 -10.12 -17.46
CA LEU A 75 19.34 -10.90 -17.01
C LEU A 75 18.72 -11.78 -18.11
N GLY A 76 18.58 -11.27 -19.34
CA GLY A 76 17.98 -12.02 -20.44
C GLY A 76 18.83 -13.16 -21.01
N THR A 77 20.14 -13.15 -20.73
CA THR A 77 21.09 -14.17 -21.17
C THR A 77 21.54 -15.09 -20.03
N MET A 78 21.17 -14.81 -18.78
CA MET A 78 21.50 -15.66 -17.64
C MET A 78 20.83 -17.04 -17.77
N PRO A 79 21.59 -18.14 -17.58
CA PRO A 79 21.01 -19.47 -17.51
C PRO A 79 20.21 -19.64 -16.21
N ALA A 80 19.25 -20.57 -16.21
CA ALA A 80 18.38 -20.81 -15.05
C ALA A 80 19.17 -21.16 -13.78
N VAL A 81 20.31 -21.84 -13.90
CA VAL A 81 21.19 -22.16 -12.76
C VAL A 81 21.81 -20.91 -12.13
N GLU A 82 22.16 -19.89 -12.92
CA GLU A 82 22.72 -18.64 -12.42
C GLU A 82 21.63 -17.77 -11.77
N LEU A 83 20.42 -17.73 -12.37
CA LEU A 83 19.25 -17.04 -11.82
C LEU A 83 18.81 -17.61 -10.47
N ASN A 84 19.00 -18.91 -10.25
CA ASN A 84 18.73 -19.60 -8.99
C ASN A 84 19.95 -19.65 -8.05
N GLY A 85 21.09 -19.13 -8.51
CA GLY A 85 22.35 -19.19 -7.79
C GLY A 85 22.48 -18.11 -6.71
N PRO A 86 23.48 -18.23 -5.82
CA PRO A 86 23.72 -17.29 -4.73
C PRO A 86 24.19 -15.90 -5.20
N THR A 87 24.57 -15.76 -6.47
CA THR A 87 25.00 -14.51 -7.12
C THR A 87 23.88 -13.83 -7.90
N SER A 88 22.70 -14.43 -7.96
CA SER A 88 21.55 -13.84 -8.64
C SER A 88 21.14 -12.54 -7.97
N PRO A 89 20.89 -11.46 -8.73
CA PRO A 89 20.39 -10.21 -8.16
C PRO A 89 18.96 -10.33 -7.62
N PHE A 90 18.19 -11.31 -8.10
CA PHE A 90 16.82 -11.61 -7.67
C PHE A 90 16.82 -12.92 -6.88
N THR A 91 16.25 -12.90 -5.67
CA THR A 91 16.21 -14.08 -4.79
C THR A 91 14.79 -14.34 -4.29
N LEU A 92 14.49 -15.57 -3.87
CA LEU A 92 13.17 -15.89 -3.30
C LEU A 92 12.88 -15.12 -1.99
N THR A 93 13.93 -14.69 -1.27
CA THR A 93 13.81 -13.91 -0.02
C THR A 93 13.76 -12.40 -0.28
N CYS A 94 13.90 -11.98 -1.53
CA CYS A 94 14.06 -10.59 -1.95
C CYS A 94 15.21 -9.84 -1.26
N ARG A 95 16.16 -10.56 -0.65
CA ARG A 95 17.38 -10.03 -0.03
C ARG A 95 18.59 -10.59 -0.74
N GLN A 96 19.51 -9.71 -1.14
CA GLN A 96 20.77 -10.06 -1.77
C GLN A 96 21.85 -9.06 -1.32
N PRO A 97 22.60 -9.35 -0.23
CA PRO A 97 23.60 -8.44 0.31
C PRO A 97 24.73 -8.09 -0.67
N ARG A 98 24.94 -8.91 -1.71
CA ARG A 98 25.96 -8.67 -2.75
C ARG A 98 25.53 -7.65 -3.80
N ASN A 99 24.25 -7.27 -3.84
CA ASN A 99 23.79 -6.23 -4.74
C ASN A 99 24.35 -4.86 -4.30
N PRO A 100 24.64 -3.95 -5.24
CA PRO A 100 25.04 -2.59 -4.89
C PRO A 100 23.90 -1.86 -4.17
N PRO A 101 24.19 -0.92 -3.25
CA PRO A 101 23.17 -0.02 -2.75
C PRO A 101 22.47 0.70 -3.92
N PRO A 102 21.13 0.85 -3.89
CA PRO A 102 20.26 0.52 -2.78
C PRO A 102 19.50 -0.81 -2.96
N TRP A 103 20.03 -1.73 -3.78
CA TRP A 103 19.39 -2.96 -4.24
C TRP A 103 19.68 -4.19 -3.38
N GLN A 104 20.16 -4.03 -2.15
CA GLN A 104 20.36 -5.17 -1.24
C GLN A 104 19.05 -5.86 -0.83
N GLN A 105 17.92 -5.18 -1.04
CA GLN A 105 16.59 -5.70 -0.79
C GLN A 105 15.61 -5.23 -1.88
N GLY A 106 14.49 -5.92 -1.99
CA GLY A 106 13.36 -5.55 -2.83
C GLY A 106 13.32 -6.23 -4.19
N LEU A 107 14.29 -7.09 -4.50
CA LEU A 107 14.41 -7.79 -5.78
C LEU A 107 14.11 -9.28 -5.61
N CYS A 108 12.92 -9.68 -6.02
CA CYS A 108 12.40 -11.03 -5.84
C CYS A 108 12.52 -11.90 -7.10
N LEU A 109 12.93 -13.14 -6.95
CA LEU A 109 12.78 -14.13 -8.03
C LEU A 109 11.38 -14.74 -7.94
N SER A 110 10.68 -14.87 -9.07
CA SER A 110 9.38 -15.55 -9.03
C SER A 110 9.55 -17.04 -8.73
N ALA A 111 8.61 -17.61 -7.98
CA ALA A 111 8.61 -19.02 -7.63
C ALA A 111 8.59 -19.92 -8.88
N ALA A 112 7.82 -19.51 -9.90
CA ALA A 112 7.74 -20.21 -11.18
C ALA A 112 9.10 -20.26 -11.89
N LEU A 113 9.83 -19.14 -11.97
CA LEU A 113 11.16 -19.09 -12.57
C LEU A 113 12.19 -19.86 -11.73
N ALA A 114 11.97 -19.96 -10.41
CA ALA A 114 12.77 -20.76 -9.51
C ALA A 114 12.47 -22.26 -9.55
N GLY A 115 11.44 -22.70 -10.28
CA GLY A 115 10.97 -24.09 -10.27
C GLY A 115 10.42 -24.51 -8.90
N GLN A 116 9.89 -23.57 -8.12
CA GLN A 116 9.37 -23.77 -6.78
C GLN A 116 7.87 -23.44 -6.71
N ALA A 117 7.16 -23.99 -5.73
CA ALA A 117 5.74 -23.76 -5.50
C ALA A 117 5.49 -22.85 -4.29
N TYR A 118 6.10 -21.65 -4.28
CA TYR A 118 5.88 -20.63 -3.25
C TYR A 118 4.77 -19.64 -3.63
N PRO A 119 4.09 -19.01 -2.65
CA PRO A 119 3.16 -17.93 -2.94
C PRO A 119 3.90 -16.72 -3.51
N ALA A 120 3.17 -15.76 -4.09
CA ALA A 120 3.78 -14.53 -4.60
C ALA A 120 4.50 -13.75 -3.46
N PRO A 121 5.59 -13.02 -3.74
CA PRO A 121 6.41 -12.37 -2.71
C PRO A 121 5.65 -11.46 -1.74
N TRP A 122 4.57 -10.81 -2.20
CA TRP A 122 3.75 -9.94 -1.35
C TRP A 122 2.94 -10.67 -0.27
N GLN A 123 2.76 -12.00 -0.41
CA GLN A 123 2.12 -12.88 0.58
C GLN A 123 3.14 -13.67 1.40
N GLN A 124 4.42 -13.62 1.02
CA GLN A 124 5.47 -14.37 1.67
C GLN A 124 5.88 -13.72 2.98
N ARG A 125 6.39 -14.57 3.87
CA ARG A 125 7.01 -14.20 5.13
C ARG A 125 8.45 -14.69 5.12
N ASP A 126 9.34 -13.95 5.78
CA ASP A 126 10.70 -14.41 6.02
C ASP A 126 10.75 -15.48 7.12
N THR A 127 11.96 -15.95 7.43
CA THR A 127 12.18 -16.98 8.46
C THR A 127 11.77 -16.54 9.87
N ALA A 128 11.63 -15.23 10.11
CA ALA A 128 11.14 -14.68 11.38
C ALA A 128 9.61 -14.49 11.39
N GLY A 129 8.92 -14.87 10.31
CA GLY A 129 7.47 -14.71 10.15
C GLY A 129 7.03 -13.31 9.72
N LEU A 130 7.96 -12.42 9.37
CA LEU A 130 7.66 -11.06 8.94
C LEU A 130 7.32 -11.03 7.45
N GLU A 131 6.22 -10.37 7.08
CA GLU A 131 5.84 -10.23 5.65
C GLU A 131 6.93 -9.49 4.87
N LEU A 132 7.25 -9.97 3.66
CA LEU A 132 8.32 -9.35 2.85
C LEU A 132 8.01 -7.89 2.49
N LEU A 133 6.73 -7.56 2.27
CA LEU A 133 6.24 -6.22 1.95
C LEU A 133 5.95 -5.36 3.21
N HIS A 134 6.25 -5.87 4.41
CA HIS A 134 6.21 -5.08 5.64
C HIS A 134 7.29 -3.99 5.60
N PRO A 135 7.13 -2.85 6.30
CA PRO A 135 8.15 -1.80 6.33
C PRO A 135 9.55 -2.19 6.83
N CYS A 136 9.66 -3.33 7.51
CA CYS A 136 10.92 -3.93 7.97
C CYS A 136 11.20 -5.28 7.29
N GLY A 137 10.39 -5.63 6.29
CA GLY A 137 10.57 -6.81 5.47
C GLY A 137 11.76 -6.66 4.53
N ALA A 138 11.68 -7.34 3.40
CA ALA A 138 12.67 -7.26 2.35
C ALA A 138 12.33 -6.21 1.28
N ALA A 139 11.28 -5.42 1.46
CA ALA A 139 10.83 -4.44 0.48
C ALA A 139 11.65 -3.15 0.48
N ARG A 140 11.65 -2.45 -0.66
CA ARG A 140 12.29 -1.15 -0.83
C ARG A 140 11.39 -0.04 -0.33
N ARG A 141 11.90 0.76 0.58
CA ARG A 141 11.25 1.97 1.10
C ARG A 141 11.29 3.09 0.07
N VAL A 142 10.17 3.80 -0.09
CA VAL A 142 10.14 5.13 -0.71
C VAL A 142 10.18 6.16 0.40
N ALA A 143 11.34 6.80 0.59
CA ALA A 143 11.53 7.76 1.67
C ALA A 143 10.74 9.05 1.39
N LEU A 144 9.64 9.25 2.11
CA LEU A 144 8.81 10.46 2.05
C LEU A 144 8.85 11.23 3.37
N GLN A 145 9.31 10.62 4.47
CA GLN A 145 9.55 11.27 5.76
C GLN A 145 10.88 10.87 6.43
N PRO A 146 11.43 11.69 7.34
CA PRO A 146 12.59 11.32 8.14
C PRO A 146 12.32 10.11 9.05
N GLN A 147 13.32 9.26 9.25
CA GLN A 147 13.21 8.07 10.11
C GLN A 147 13.58 8.40 11.55
N SER A 148 12.69 8.17 12.53
CA SER A 148 13.07 8.16 13.95
C SER A 148 13.53 6.76 14.38
N SER A 149 14.60 6.69 15.16
CA SER A 149 15.19 5.45 15.66
C SER A 149 14.47 4.98 16.94
N GLY A 150 13.25 4.45 16.80
CA GLY A 150 12.48 3.85 17.90
C GLY A 150 12.34 2.34 17.70
N HIS A 151 12.60 1.55 18.74
CA HIS A 151 12.57 0.08 18.69
C HIS A 151 11.14 -0.49 18.63
N TYR A 152 10.58 -0.51 17.43
CA TYR A 152 9.72 -1.58 16.92
C TYR A 152 9.97 -1.58 15.41
N CYS A 153 10.84 -2.48 14.95
CA CYS A 153 11.54 -2.38 13.67
C CYS A 153 12.37 -1.10 13.48
N PRO A 154 13.71 -1.18 13.39
CA PRO A 154 14.52 -0.02 13.02
C PRO A 154 14.16 0.42 11.58
N GLY A 155 13.27 1.40 11.43
CA GLY A 155 12.66 1.74 10.12
C GLY A 155 11.22 2.20 10.17
N VAL A 156 10.44 1.77 11.16
CA VAL A 156 9.02 2.11 11.28
C VAL A 156 8.86 3.23 12.29
N ALA A 157 8.94 4.46 11.78
CA ALA A 157 8.52 5.63 12.52
C ALA A 157 7.06 5.93 12.12
N PRO A 158 6.08 5.81 13.03
CA PRO A 158 4.82 6.50 12.87
C PRO A 158 5.16 7.97 12.66
N GLY A 159 4.99 8.43 11.44
CA GLY A 159 5.25 9.81 11.11
C GLY A 159 4.06 10.67 11.49
N PRO A 160 4.24 12.00 11.49
CA PRO A 160 3.12 12.92 11.72
C PRO A 160 2.04 12.81 10.62
N TRP A 161 2.38 12.27 9.45
CA TRP A 161 1.52 12.26 8.26
C TRP A 161 0.89 10.89 7.97
N TYR A 162 1.61 9.80 8.23
CA TYR A 162 1.18 8.42 7.99
C TYR A 162 2.03 7.45 8.82
N TRP A 163 1.53 6.23 9.01
CA TRP A 163 2.11 5.22 9.90
C TRP A 163 3.48 4.72 9.44
N ALA A 164 3.69 4.53 8.13
CA ALA A 164 4.98 4.14 7.57
C ALA A 164 5.10 4.63 6.12
N ASP A 165 6.33 4.93 5.70
CA ASP A 165 6.63 5.18 4.28
C ASP A 165 6.17 3.99 3.43
N PRO A 166 5.67 4.23 2.19
CA PRO A 166 5.23 3.16 1.33
C PRO A 166 6.42 2.36 0.80
N HIS A 167 6.21 1.08 0.53
CA HIS A 167 7.25 0.13 0.15
C HIS A 167 6.87 -0.61 -1.13
N TYR A 168 7.87 -1.06 -1.89
CA TYR A 168 7.66 -1.87 -3.08
C TYR A 168 8.63 -3.05 -3.19
N LEU A 169 8.21 -4.06 -3.94
CA LEU A 169 8.98 -5.22 -4.39
C LEU A 169 8.96 -5.25 -5.91
N ILE A 170 10.09 -5.62 -6.51
CA ILE A 170 10.22 -5.87 -7.95
C ILE A 170 10.52 -7.35 -8.10
N GLU A 171 9.64 -8.07 -8.79
CA GLU A 171 9.76 -9.49 -9.01
C GLU A 171 10.05 -9.79 -10.49
N LEU A 172 11.10 -10.56 -10.75
CA LEU A 172 11.40 -11.05 -12.09
C LEU A 172 10.50 -12.25 -12.41
N LEU A 173 9.59 -12.06 -13.37
CA LEU A 173 8.67 -13.11 -13.83
C LEU A 173 9.27 -13.91 -14.98
N ASP A 174 9.76 -13.21 -16.00
CA ASP A 174 10.30 -13.83 -17.20
C ASP A 174 11.47 -13.00 -17.76
N PRO A 175 12.71 -13.56 -17.81
CA PRO A 175 13.87 -12.88 -18.36
C PRO A 175 13.90 -12.87 -19.90
N ARG A 176 12.99 -13.56 -20.58
CA ARG A 176 12.97 -13.69 -22.05
C ARG A 176 11.54 -13.55 -22.59
N TYR A 177 10.79 -12.61 -22.03
CA TYR A 177 9.41 -12.39 -22.41
C TYR A 177 9.31 -11.99 -23.89
N PRO A 178 8.45 -12.66 -24.70
CA PRO A 178 8.31 -12.32 -26.12
C PRO A 178 7.82 -10.88 -26.32
N ALA A 179 8.55 -10.11 -27.12
CA ALA A 179 8.21 -8.75 -27.53
C ALA A 179 8.33 -8.62 -29.07
N PRO A 180 7.66 -7.63 -29.69
CA PRO A 180 7.70 -7.45 -31.15
C PRO A 180 9.14 -7.34 -31.71
N ASP A 181 10.02 -6.66 -30.97
CA ASP A 181 11.39 -6.36 -31.39
C ASP A 181 12.45 -7.28 -30.74
N GLY A 182 12.03 -8.42 -30.17
CA GLY A 182 12.94 -9.41 -29.56
C GLY A 182 12.45 -9.94 -28.22
N SER A 183 13.36 -10.16 -27.28
CA SER A 183 13.03 -10.64 -25.93
C SER A 183 13.19 -9.52 -24.90
N GLY A 184 12.09 -9.14 -24.27
CA GLY A 184 12.06 -8.20 -23.15
C GLY A 184 12.15 -8.88 -21.79
N LEU A 185 12.11 -8.08 -20.74
CA LEU A 185 12.09 -8.55 -19.35
C LEU A 185 10.72 -8.24 -18.75
N LEU A 186 10.01 -9.28 -18.30
CA LEU A 186 8.73 -9.13 -17.62
C LEU A 186 8.94 -9.08 -16.11
N PHE A 187 8.47 -8.01 -15.51
CA PHE A 187 8.47 -7.79 -14.09
C PHE A 187 7.07 -7.68 -13.52
N ARG A 188 6.97 -7.96 -12.23
CA ARG A 188 5.81 -7.64 -11.39
C ARG A 188 6.26 -6.70 -10.29
N VAL A 189 5.72 -5.50 -10.26
CA VAL A 189 5.97 -4.54 -9.18
C VAL A 189 4.79 -4.64 -8.22
N THR A 190 5.05 -4.87 -6.95
CA THR A 190 4.00 -4.85 -5.91
C THR A 190 4.36 -3.81 -4.87
N ALA A 191 3.45 -2.90 -4.58
CA ALA A 191 3.66 -1.79 -3.69
C ALA A 191 2.60 -1.75 -2.59
N ARG A 192 2.97 -1.31 -1.39
CA ARG A 192 2.08 -1.17 -0.24
C ARG A 192 2.25 0.22 0.37
N GLY A 193 1.11 0.86 0.63
CA GLY A 193 1.02 2.12 1.34
C GLY A 193 0.21 1.97 2.63
N TRP A 194 0.52 2.82 3.60
CA TRP A 194 -0.13 2.87 4.90
C TRP A 194 -0.70 4.26 5.14
N GLY A 195 -1.94 4.35 5.59
CA GLY A 195 -2.55 5.58 6.06
C GLY A 195 -1.95 6.02 7.41
N LYS A 196 -2.64 6.91 8.11
CA LYS A 196 -2.35 7.34 9.48
C LYS A 196 -2.41 6.17 10.47
N GLN A 197 -3.32 5.21 10.24
CA GLN A 197 -3.43 4.01 11.07
C GLN A 197 -2.65 2.84 10.45
N ALA A 198 -2.06 2.00 11.31
CA ALA A 198 -1.33 0.80 10.87
C ALA A 198 -2.21 -0.19 10.08
N GLY A 199 -3.51 -0.24 10.39
CA GLY A 199 -4.49 -1.09 9.71
C GLY A 199 -5.02 -0.53 8.39
N SER A 200 -4.79 0.75 8.10
CA SER A 200 -5.20 1.39 6.84
C SER A 200 -4.17 1.08 5.77
N VAL A 201 -4.27 -0.10 5.16
CA VAL A 201 -3.28 -0.61 4.23
C VAL A 201 -3.89 -0.77 2.84
N VAL A 202 -3.15 -0.31 1.82
CA VAL A 202 -3.49 -0.56 0.42
C VAL A 202 -2.31 -1.23 -0.25
N THR A 203 -2.55 -2.31 -0.99
CA THR A 203 -1.53 -2.99 -1.79
C THR A 203 -1.90 -2.94 -3.26
N LEU A 204 -1.02 -2.40 -4.10
CA LEU A 204 -1.17 -2.34 -5.55
C LEU A 204 -0.16 -3.26 -6.23
N GLN A 205 -0.52 -3.75 -7.41
CA GLN A 205 0.37 -4.58 -8.21
C GLN A 205 0.28 -4.19 -9.67
N SER A 206 1.42 -4.07 -10.34
CA SER A 206 1.52 -3.88 -11.79
C SER A 206 2.41 -4.92 -12.44
N HIS A 207 2.13 -5.18 -13.71
CA HIS A 207 3.01 -5.93 -14.60
C HIS A 207 3.67 -4.95 -15.56
N VAL A 208 4.98 -5.03 -15.68
CA VAL A 208 5.79 -4.09 -16.44
C VAL A 208 6.68 -4.86 -17.39
N LEU A 209 6.65 -4.46 -18.66
CA LEU A 209 7.59 -4.95 -19.66
C LEU A 209 8.70 -3.92 -19.81
N LEU A 210 9.93 -4.35 -19.61
CA LEU A 210 11.10 -3.62 -20.05
C LEU A 210 11.50 -4.16 -21.43
N GLU A 211 11.47 -3.28 -22.43
CA GLU A 211 11.68 -3.66 -23.83
C GLU A 211 13.14 -4.09 -24.09
N PRO A 212 13.40 -4.83 -25.19
CA PRO A 212 14.75 -5.21 -25.59
C PRO A 212 15.70 -4.00 -25.68
N ALA A 213 17.00 -4.22 -25.44
CA ALA A 213 18.01 -3.17 -25.63
C ALA A 213 18.13 -2.81 -27.13
N GLY A 214 17.42 -1.77 -27.56
CA GLY A 214 17.51 -1.21 -28.93
C GLY A 214 18.27 0.12 -29.02
N GLY A 215 18.73 0.70 -27.90
CA GLY A 215 19.37 2.03 -27.86
C GLY A 215 20.00 2.38 -26.50
N GLN A 216 20.33 3.65 -26.24
CA GLN A 216 20.95 4.13 -24.99
C GLN A 216 20.04 4.01 -23.75
N GLU A 217 18.71 3.99 -23.95
CA GLU A 217 17.73 3.77 -22.90
C GLU A 217 16.91 2.51 -23.21
N ARG A 218 16.62 1.70 -22.18
CA ARG A 218 15.62 0.63 -22.28
C ARG A 218 14.26 1.19 -21.85
N PRO A 219 13.33 1.47 -22.77
CA PRO A 219 12.01 1.93 -22.39
C PRO A 219 11.27 0.83 -21.64
N TRP A 220 10.45 1.23 -20.68
CA TRP A 220 9.54 0.33 -19.99
C TRP A 220 8.10 0.79 -20.19
N ARG A 221 7.17 -0.16 -20.17
CA ARG A 221 5.74 0.13 -20.21
C ARG A 221 4.97 -0.72 -19.21
N ARG A 222 4.02 -0.09 -18.53
CA ARG A 222 3.03 -0.79 -17.71
C ARG A 222 2.05 -1.52 -18.62
N LEU A 223 1.93 -2.84 -18.45
CA LEU A 223 0.98 -3.68 -19.17
C LEU A 223 -0.39 -3.72 -18.49
N SER A 224 -0.39 -3.79 -17.16
CA SER A 224 -1.61 -3.82 -16.34
C SER A 224 -1.31 -3.40 -14.91
N TRP A 225 -2.35 -3.02 -14.17
CA TRP A 225 -2.28 -2.89 -12.72
C TRP A 225 -3.60 -3.30 -12.07
N ARG A 226 -3.55 -3.65 -10.78
CA ARG A 226 -4.72 -3.99 -9.97
C ARG A 226 -4.51 -3.66 -8.50
N LEU A 227 -5.62 -3.46 -7.80
CA LEU A 227 -5.68 -3.49 -6.34
C LEU A 227 -5.64 -4.94 -5.86
N LEU A 228 -4.83 -5.21 -4.84
CA LEU A 228 -4.78 -6.50 -4.15
C LEU A 228 -5.61 -6.43 -2.85
N PRO A 229 -6.16 -7.58 -2.40
CA PRO A 229 -6.91 -7.66 -1.16
C PRO A 229 -6.03 -7.44 0.08
#